data_AF-A0A7J6HYP4-F1
#
_entry.id   AF-A0A7J6HYP4-F1
#
_cell.length_a   1.000
_cell.length_b   1.000
_cell.length_c   1.000
_cell.angle_alpha   90.00
_cell.angle_beta   90.00
_cell.angle_gamma   90.00
#
_symmetry.space_group_name_H-M   'P 1'
#
loop_
_entity.id
_entity.type
_entity.pdbx_description
1 polymer ?
#
loop_
_entity_poly.entity_id
_entity_poly.type
_entity_poly.pdbx_seq_one_letter_code
_entity_poly.pdbx_strand_id
1 'polypeptide(L)'
;MGFSEKQESLVKESWEVMKLDIPHHSLRFFTLILEIAPAAKNMFSFLKDSDEVPQNNPKLKAHAVKTCEAAIQLREKGEVVKEALLRTIKEGLGEKWNEEIGSSWGEAYDQLAAAIKNEMKQ
;
A
#
# COMPACT_ATOMS: atom_id res chain seq x y z
N MET A 1 15.01 6.59 4.69
CA MET A 1 14.59 7.50 3.59
C MET A 1 13.16 7.17 3.23
N GLY A 2 12.25 8.14 3.41
CA GLY A 2 10.82 8.00 3.10
C GLY A 2 10.52 8.22 1.62
N PHE A 3 9.31 7.83 1.22
CA PHE A 3 8.77 8.07 -0.12
C PHE A 3 8.58 9.57 -0.35
N SER A 4 9.32 10.16 -1.30
CA SER A 4 9.31 11.62 -1.53
C SER A 4 8.14 12.06 -2.41
N GLU A 5 7.80 13.35 -2.36
CA GLU A 5 6.78 13.95 -3.24
C GLU A 5 7.10 13.72 -4.73
N LYS A 6 8.39 13.77 -5.10
CA LYS A 6 8.82 13.45 -6.46
C LYS A 6 8.53 11.99 -6.82
N GLN A 7 8.81 11.05 -5.92
CA GLN A 7 8.52 9.63 -6.17
C GLN A 7 7.01 9.38 -6.26
N GLU A 8 6.21 10.09 -5.47
CA GLU A 8 4.75 10.02 -5.57
C GLU A 8 4.21 10.56 -6.89
N SER A 9 4.67 11.72 -7.36
CA SER A 9 4.25 12.29 -8.65
C SER A 9 4.56 11.32 -9.78
N LEU A 10 5.77 10.75 -9.79
CA LEU A 10 6.17 9.75 -10.77
C LEU A 10 5.29 8.49 -10.73
N VAL A 11 4.93 8.01 -9.53
CA VAL A 11 4.00 6.87 -9.38
C VAL A 11 2.59 7.22 -9.85
N LYS A 12 2.08 8.40 -9.52
CA LYS A 12 0.76 8.87 -9.97
C LYS A 12 0.72 9.00 -11.50
N GLU A 13 1.69 9.68 -12.10
CA GLU A 13 1.78 9.87 -13.55
C GLU A 13 1.95 8.55 -14.31
N SER A 14 2.82 7.67 -13.85
CA SER A 14 3.00 6.35 -14.47
C SER A 14 1.76 5.47 -14.32
N TRP A 15 1.06 5.54 -13.19
CA TRP A 15 -0.21 4.83 -13.00
C TRP A 15 -1.30 5.30 -13.96
N GLU A 16 -1.40 6.61 -14.24
CA GLU A 16 -2.37 7.15 -15.21
C GLU A 16 -2.18 6.56 -16.61
N VAL A 17 -0.94 6.28 -17.02
CA VAL A 17 -0.64 5.61 -18.29
C VAL A 17 -0.93 4.11 -18.21
N MET A 18 -0.46 3.45 -17.15
CA MET A 18 -0.62 1.99 -16.98
C MET A 18 -2.08 1.57 -16.82
N LYS A 19 -2.94 2.39 -16.22
CA LYS A 19 -4.34 2.03 -15.99
C LYS A 19 -5.17 1.99 -17.28
N LEU A 20 -4.64 2.51 -18.40
CA LEU A 20 -5.30 2.46 -19.70
C LEU A 20 -5.40 1.03 -20.26
N ASP A 21 -4.49 0.12 -19.85
CA ASP A 21 -4.52 -1.29 -20.23
C ASP A 21 -4.22 -2.22 -19.04
N ILE A 22 -5.05 -2.09 -18.00
CA ILE A 22 -5.01 -2.98 -16.83
C ILE A 22 -5.05 -4.47 -17.22
N PRO A 23 -5.86 -4.93 -18.18
CA PRO A 23 -5.88 -6.35 -18.56
C PRO A 23 -4.51 -6.86 -19.01
N HIS A 24 -3.81 -6.13 -19.89
CA HIS A 24 -2.49 -6.52 -20.37
C HIS A 24 -1.44 -6.46 -19.26
N HIS A 25 -1.38 -5.34 -18.53
CA HIS A 25 -0.35 -5.14 -17.50
C HIS A 25 -0.52 -6.06 -16.29
N SER A 26 -1.75 -6.34 -15.85
CA SER A 26 -2.00 -7.29 -14.76
C SER A 26 -1.59 -8.71 -15.15
N LEU A 27 -1.92 -9.17 -16.37
CA LEU A 27 -1.48 -10.46 -16.87
C LEU A 27 0.05 -10.54 -16.87
N ARG A 28 0.72 -9.56 -17.49
CA ARG A 28 2.19 -9.52 -17.58
C ARG A 28 2.85 -9.55 -16.20
N PHE A 29 2.32 -8.79 -15.24
CA PHE A 29 2.83 -8.74 -13.88
C PHE A 29 2.80 -10.10 -13.19
N PHE A 30 1.67 -10.81 -13.22
CA PHE A 30 1.55 -12.12 -12.58
C PHE A 30 2.32 -13.22 -13.34
N THR A 31 2.40 -13.14 -14.67
CA THR A 31 3.27 -14.03 -15.45
C THR A 31 4.74 -13.86 -15.02
N LEU A 32 5.23 -12.62 -14.89
CA LEU A 32 6.60 -12.34 -14.44
C LEU A 32 6.87 -12.84 -13.02
N ILE A 33 5.91 -12.71 -12.09
CA ILE A 33 6.03 -13.28 -10.74
C ILE A 33 6.26 -14.79 -10.79
N LEU A 34 5.51 -15.50 -11.63
CA LEU A 34 5.63 -16.95 -11.76
C LEU A 34 6.90 -17.38 -12.51
N GLU A 35 7.38 -16.58 -13.48
CA GLU A 35 8.67 -16.79 -14.15
C GLU A 35 9.84 -16.65 -13.17
N ILE A 36 9.80 -15.65 -12.28
CA ILE A 36 10.85 -15.39 -11.28
C ILE A 36 10.77 -16.38 -10.11
N ALA A 37 9.56 -16.66 -9.63
CA ALA A 37 9.32 -17.47 -8.44
C ALA A 37 8.06 -18.34 -8.61
N PRO A 38 8.17 -19.52 -9.25
CA PRO A 38 7.03 -20.41 -9.49
C PRO A 38 6.28 -20.83 -8.20
N ALA A 39 6.99 -20.90 -7.07
CA ALA A 39 6.42 -21.24 -5.76
C ALA A 39 5.36 -20.21 -5.28
N ALA A 40 5.42 -18.96 -5.76
CA ALA A 40 4.47 -17.91 -5.41
C ALA A 40 3.05 -18.20 -5.94
N LYS A 41 2.88 -19.14 -6.89
CA LYS A 41 1.57 -19.56 -7.41
C LYS A 41 0.57 -19.90 -6.30
N ASN A 42 1.04 -20.57 -5.24
CA ASN A 42 0.21 -21.01 -4.11
C ASN A 42 -0.22 -19.87 -3.18
N MET A 43 0.43 -18.70 -3.27
CA MET A 43 0.09 -17.51 -2.49
C MET A 43 -1.13 -16.78 -3.06
N PHE A 44 -1.43 -16.99 -4.34
CA PHE A 44 -2.54 -16.35 -5.03
C PHE A 44 -3.70 -17.34 -5.18
N SER A 45 -4.77 -17.11 -4.42
CA SER A 45 -5.96 -17.97 -4.45
C SER A 45 -6.64 -18.06 -5.83
N PHE A 46 -6.39 -17.09 -6.72
CA PHE A 46 -6.89 -17.07 -8.09
C PHE A 46 -5.98 -17.80 -9.10
N LEU A 47 -4.79 -18.25 -8.68
CA LEU A 47 -3.85 -19.02 -9.50
C LEU A 47 -3.72 -20.49 -9.04
N LYS A 48 -4.28 -20.85 -7.88
CA LYS A 48 -4.14 -22.20 -7.30
C LYS A 48 -4.63 -23.33 -8.21
N ASP A 49 -5.72 -23.12 -8.94
CA ASP A 49 -6.38 -24.17 -9.73
C ASP A 49 -6.17 -24.03 -11.25
N SER A 50 -5.24 -23.19 -11.70
CA SER A 50 -5.00 -22.89 -13.12
C SER A 50 -3.53 -23.09 -13.49
N ASP A 51 -3.23 -23.78 -14.58
CA ASP A 51 -1.85 -23.98 -15.05
C ASP A 51 -1.24 -22.70 -15.64
N GLU A 52 -2.08 -21.77 -16.08
CA GLU A 52 -1.69 -20.48 -16.65
C GLU A 52 -2.36 -19.31 -15.92
N VAL A 53 -1.78 -18.10 -16.01
CA VAL A 53 -2.44 -16.89 -15.48
C VAL A 53 -3.65 -16.58 -16.36
N PRO A 54 -4.88 -16.65 -15.83
CA PRO A 54 -6.08 -16.51 -16.65
C PRO A 54 -6.18 -15.09 -17.23
N GLN A 55 -6.10 -15.01 -18.57
CA GLN A 55 -6.36 -13.77 -19.30
C GLN A 55 -7.79 -13.31 -19.01
N ASN A 56 -7.97 -12.02 -18.73
CA ASN A 56 -9.26 -11.42 -18.39
C ASN A 56 -9.92 -11.86 -17.07
N ASN A 57 -9.18 -12.35 -16.09
CA ASN A 57 -9.76 -12.64 -14.77
C ASN A 57 -10.08 -11.34 -13.98
N PRO A 58 -11.34 -11.09 -13.59
CA PRO A 58 -11.71 -9.88 -12.87
C PRO A 58 -11.07 -9.77 -11.47
N LYS A 59 -10.73 -10.89 -10.83
CA LYS A 59 -10.00 -10.91 -9.55
C LYS A 59 -8.54 -10.46 -9.70
N LEU A 60 -7.91 -10.82 -10.82
CA LEU A 60 -6.54 -10.39 -11.18
C LEU A 60 -6.47 -8.86 -11.32
N LYS A 61 -7.43 -8.30 -12.07
CA LYS A 61 -7.57 -6.86 -12.30
C LYS A 61 -7.83 -6.12 -10.98
N ALA A 62 -8.77 -6.61 -10.18
CA ALA A 62 -9.11 -6.00 -8.89
C ALA A 62 -7.94 -6.01 -7.90
N HIS A 63 -7.13 -7.08 -7.88
CA HIS A 63 -5.99 -7.16 -6.98
C HIS A 63 -4.87 -6.18 -7.37
N ALA A 64 -4.56 -6.07 -8.67
CA ALA A 64 -3.57 -5.12 -9.17
C ALA A 64 -3.95 -3.65 -8.87
N VAL A 65 -5.21 -3.29 -9.12
CA VAL A 65 -5.74 -1.96 -8.81
C VAL A 65 -5.68 -1.68 -7.32
N LYS A 66 -6.13 -2.63 -6.48
CA LYS A 66 -6.13 -2.47 -5.03
C LYS A 66 -4.73 -2.29 -4.46
N THR A 67 -3.72 -2.96 -5.01
CA THR A 67 -2.32 -2.80 -4.57
C THR A 67 -1.77 -1.41 -4.92
N CYS A 68 -2.02 -0.91 -6.13
CA CYS A 68 -1.61 0.44 -6.53
C CYS A 68 -2.36 1.53 -5.76
N GLU A 69 -3.67 1.37 -5.56
CA GLU A 69 -4.47 2.29 -4.75
C GLU A 69 -4.07 2.26 -3.27
N ALA A 70 -3.76 1.09 -2.71
CA ALA A 70 -3.26 0.98 -1.33
C ALA A 70 -1.93 1.69 -1.14
N ALA A 71 -1.01 1.63 -2.12
CA ALA A 71 0.26 2.35 -2.07
C ALA A 71 0.06 3.88 -2.07
N ILE A 72 -0.90 4.39 -2.84
CA ILE A 72 -1.28 5.81 -2.88
C ILE A 72 -2.00 6.21 -1.56
N GLN A 73 -2.92 5.37 -1.09
CA GLN A 73 -3.69 5.62 0.14
C GLN A 73 -2.85 5.52 1.42
N LEU A 74 -1.79 4.72 1.46
CA LEU A 74 -0.90 4.63 2.63
C LEU A 74 -0.19 5.96 2.92
N ARG A 75 -0.03 6.82 1.91
CA ARG A 75 0.50 8.17 2.04
C ARG A 75 -0.60 9.17 2.44
N GLU A 76 -1.74 9.17 1.75
CA GLU A 76 -2.82 10.14 1.99
C GLU A 76 -3.61 9.88 3.29
N LYS A 77 -3.89 8.60 3.60
CA LYS A 77 -4.63 8.22 4.82
C LYS A 77 -3.75 8.11 6.06
N GLY A 78 -2.43 8.00 5.88
CA GLY A 78 -1.47 7.92 6.99
C GLY A 78 -1.56 9.14 7.91
N GLU A 79 -1.62 10.34 7.33
CA GLU A 79 -1.76 11.60 8.06
C GLU A 79 -3.15 11.76 8.69
N VAL A 80 -4.21 11.35 7.99
CA VAL A 80 -5.59 11.40 8.54
C VAL A 80 -5.73 10.50 9.76
N VAL A 81 -5.13 9.31 9.73
CA VAL A 81 -5.15 8.36 10.85
C VAL A 81 -4.26 8.86 12.00
N LYS A 82 -3.13 9.50 11.70
CA LYS A 82 -2.28 10.16 12.70
C LYS A 82 -3.03 11.28 13.43
N GLU A 83 -3.68 12.16 12.68
CA GLU A 83 -4.47 13.27 13.24
C GLU A 83 -5.65 12.74 14.09
N ALA A 84 -6.35 11.70 13.60
CA ALA A 84 -7.42 11.06 14.37
C ALA A 84 -6.90 10.46 15.69
N LEU A 85 -5.76 9.76 15.66
CA LEU A 85 -5.11 9.20 16.84
C LEU A 85 -4.75 10.28 17.86
N LEU A 86 -4.11 11.37 17.43
CA LEU A 86 -3.71 12.47 18.30
C LEU A 86 -4.93 13.15 18.95
N ARG A 87 -6.02 13.34 18.20
CA ARG A 87 -7.29 13.87 18.75
C ARG A 87 -7.88 12.95 19.81
N THR A 88 -7.95 11.64 19.55
CA THR A 88 -8.44 10.66 20.52
C THR A 88 -7.62 10.66 21.80
N ILE A 89 -6.29 10.75 21.71
CA ILE A 89 -5.42 10.79 22.88
C ILE A 89 -5.58 12.11 23.64
N LYS A 90 -5.70 13.24 22.93
CA LYS A 90 -5.94 14.55 23.54
C LYS A 90 -7.27 14.58 24.31
N GLU A 91 -8.33 14.02 23.74
CA GLU A 91 -9.63 13.88 24.40
C GLU A 91 -9.56 12.97 25.63
N GLY A 92 -8.87 11.83 25.52
CA GLY A 92 -8.72 10.87 26.62
C GLY A 92 -7.85 11.35 27.79
N LEU A 93 -6.85 12.19 27.51
CA LEU A 93 -5.96 12.74 28.53
C LEU A 93 -6.50 14.03 29.18
N GLY A 94 -7.41 14.74 28.51
CA GLY A 94 -8.01 15.96 29.03
C GLY A 94 -6.96 16.98 29.49
N GLU A 95 -7.01 17.37 30.76
CA GLU A 95 -6.07 18.34 31.36
C GLU A 95 -4.61 17.85 31.42
N LYS A 96 -4.36 16.54 31.31
CA LYS A 96 -3.01 15.97 31.31
C LYS A 96 -2.33 16.05 29.95
N TRP A 97 -3.06 16.48 28.92
CA TRP A 97 -2.48 16.69 27.60
C TRP A 97 -1.54 17.89 27.59
N ASN A 98 -0.40 17.75 26.92
CA ASN A 98 0.49 18.85 26.57
C ASN A 98 1.12 18.61 25.19
N GLU A 99 1.82 19.61 24.66
CA GLU A 99 2.45 19.55 23.33
C GLU A 99 3.52 18.45 23.23
N GLU A 100 4.25 18.19 24.32
CA GLU A 100 5.29 17.16 24.37
C GLU A 100 4.70 15.74 24.20
N ILE A 101 3.57 15.46 24.86
CA ILE A 101 2.82 14.21 24.70
C ILE A 101 2.31 14.08 23.27
N GLY A 102 1.78 15.15 22.68
CA GLY A 102 1.32 15.14 21.29
C GLY A 102 2.44 14.86 20.29
N SER A 103 3.58 15.53 20.46
CA SER A 103 4.78 15.28 19.65
C SER A 103 5.26 13.83 19.77
N SER A 104 5.32 13.31 21.01
CA SER A 104 5.77 11.94 21.29
C SER A 104 4.88 10.88 20.63
N TRP A 105 3.55 11.04 20.70
CA TRP A 105 2.61 10.13 20.05
C TRP A 105 2.63 10.25 18.51
N GLY A 106 2.87 11.45 17.99
CA GLY A 106 3.06 11.69 16.57
C GLY A 106 4.28 10.95 16.03
N GLU A 107 5.41 11.04 16.73
CA GLU A 107 6.64 10.31 16.39
C GLU A 107 6.48 8.80 16.51
N ALA A 108 5.81 8.32 17.56
CA ALA A 108 5.54 6.89 17.73
C ALA A 108 4.71 6.32 16.55
N TYR A 109 3.73 7.08 16.08
CA TYR A 109 2.94 6.70 14.90
C TYR A 109 3.79 6.70 13.62
N ASP A 110 4.65 7.70 13.41
CA ASP A 110 5.53 7.76 12.24
C ASP A 110 6.51 6.58 12.19
N GLN A 111 7.07 6.21 13.34
CA GLN A 111 7.95 5.04 13.47
C GLN A 111 7.20 3.74 13.17
N LEU A 112 5.98 3.58 13.69
CA LEU A 112 5.13 2.43 13.38
C LEU A 112 4.81 2.34 11.88
N ALA A 113 4.41 3.46 11.27
CA ALA A 113 4.12 3.52 9.84
C ALA A 113 5.36 3.22 9.00
N ALA A 114 6.55 3.65 9.42
CA ALA A 114 7.81 3.33 8.78
C ALA A 114 8.17 1.83 8.89
N ALA A 115 7.93 1.21 10.05
CA ALA A 115 8.15 -0.21 10.27
C ALA A 115 7.23 -1.08 9.37
N ILE A 116 5.94 -0.77 9.31
CA ILE A 116 4.98 -1.46 8.43
C ILE A 116 5.41 -1.33 6.96
N LYS A 117 5.81 -0.12 6.53
CA LYS A 117 6.33 0.12 5.17
C LYS A 117 7.61 -0.66 4.86
N ASN A 118 8.44 -0.95 5.86
CA ASN A 118 9.66 -1.72 5.68
C ASN A 118 9.37 -3.23 5.61
N GLU A 119 8.43 -3.74 6.41
CA GLU A 119 8.00 -5.14 6.31
C GLU A 119 7.33 -5.45 4.97
N MET A 120 6.52 -4.53 4.44
CA MET A 120 5.89 -4.69 3.12
C MET A 120 6.87 -4.70 1.93
N LYS A 121 8.15 -4.39 2.16
CA LYS A 121 9.22 -4.41 1.14
C LYS A 121 10.06 -5.71 1.18
N GLN A 122 9.84 -6.58 2.17
CA GLN A 122 10.40 -7.93 2.20
C GLN A 122 9.47 -8.91 1.47
#